data_AF-C5FZS1-F1
#
_entry.id   AF-C5FZS1-F1
#
_cell.length_a   1.000
_cell.length_b   1.000
_cell.length_c   1.000
_cell.angle_alpha   90.00
_cell.angle_beta   90.00
_cell.angle_gamma   90.00
#
_symmetry.space_group_name_H-M   'P 1'
#
loop_
_entity.id
_entity.type
_entity.pdbx_description
1 polymer ?
#
loop_
_entity_poly.entity_id
_entity_poly.type
_entity_poly.pdbx_seq_one_letter_code
_entity_poly.pdbx_strand_id
1 'polypeptide(L)'
;MLLLQAAVPNPHRHTDRTIAKVDRKAGQLRMMGLTIHDQELLASRLDFVWGEPKSDSTGASQTAWRKSRARRAYTKIQEASDHLFLSIVLAIPPTECAQKAFDRVVEHFLRLDNYEQYRMGLDARAKRFFESTAAAKGFASSRHYLCFMQALFPEREERREYNIFIY
;
A
#
# COMPACT_ATOMS: atom_id res chain seq x y z
N MET A 1 22.82 7.65 43.25
CA MET A 1 21.76 8.13 42.35
C MET A 1 22.13 7.69 40.93
N LEU A 2 21.67 6.52 40.51
CA LEU A 2 21.97 5.93 39.20
C LEU A 2 20.99 6.50 38.16
N LEU A 3 21.48 7.33 37.25
CA LEU A 3 20.73 7.79 36.09
C LEU A 3 20.57 6.61 35.12
N LEU A 4 19.34 6.12 34.96
CA LEU A 4 18.97 5.28 33.82
C LEU A 4 19.17 6.11 32.54
N GLN A 5 20.26 5.85 31.81
CA GLN A 5 20.36 6.28 30.42
C GLN A 5 19.36 5.46 29.61
N ALA A 6 18.25 6.09 29.20
CA ALA A 6 17.34 5.51 28.24
C ALA A 6 18.12 5.22 26.93
N ALA A 7 18.19 3.95 26.53
CA ALA A 7 18.83 3.54 25.29
C ALA A 7 18.16 4.26 24.11
N VAL A 8 18.89 5.16 23.45
CA VAL A 8 18.41 5.82 22.24
C VAL A 8 18.18 4.75 21.17
N PRO A 9 16.96 4.62 20.62
CA PRO A 9 16.67 3.62 19.60
C PRO A 9 17.58 3.83 18.39
N ASN A 10 18.36 2.80 18.01
CA ASN A 10 19.17 2.85 16.80
C ASN A 10 18.22 2.98 15.59
N PRO A 11 18.25 4.11 14.86
CA PRO A 11 17.28 4.37 13.80
C PRO A 11 17.44 3.41 12.61
N HIS A 12 18.62 2.82 12.40
CA HIS A 12 18.85 1.82 11.35
C HIS A 12 18.06 0.54 11.64
N ARG A 13 18.04 0.09 12.91
CA ARG A 13 17.27 -1.09 13.31
C ARG A 13 15.77 -0.95 13.08
N HIS A 14 15.23 0.27 13.24
CA HIS A 14 13.82 0.52 12.94
C HIS A 14 13.55 0.38 11.44
N THR A 15 14.36 1.02 10.61
CA THR A 15 14.25 0.96 9.14
C THR A 15 14.33 -0.49 8.65
N ASP A 16 15.35 -1.24 9.06
CA ASP A 16 15.55 -2.64 8.65
C ASP A 16 14.36 -3.52 9.05
N ARG A 17 13.85 -3.32 10.27
CA ARG A 17 12.68 -4.06 10.76
C ARG A 17 11.43 -3.75 9.94
N THR A 18 11.20 -2.49 9.61
CA THR A 18 10.04 -2.08 8.80
C THR A 18 10.16 -2.62 7.37
N ILE A 19 11.34 -2.57 6.76
CA ILE A 19 11.59 -3.17 5.45
C ILE A 19 11.29 -4.68 5.48
N ALA A 20 11.82 -5.40 6.47
CA ALA A 20 11.57 -6.83 6.61
C ALA A 20 10.08 -7.18 6.82
N LYS A 21 9.27 -6.30 7.45
CA LYS A 21 7.82 -6.49 7.53
C LYS A 21 7.17 -6.41 6.14
N VAL A 22 7.57 -5.43 5.33
CA VAL A 22 7.05 -5.21 3.97
C VAL A 22 7.42 -6.39 3.08
N ASP A 23 8.68 -6.81 3.09
CA ASP A 23 9.16 -7.94 2.28
C ASP A 23 8.44 -9.24 2.65
N ARG A 24 8.23 -9.48 3.96
CA ARG A 24 7.44 -10.63 4.43
C ARG A 24 6.01 -10.57 3.91
N LYS A 25 5.37 -9.41 3.96
CA LYS A 25 3.99 -9.25 3.47
C LYS A 25 3.92 -9.42 1.96
N ALA A 26 4.87 -8.89 1.20
CA ALA A 26 4.97 -9.10 -0.24
C ALA A 26 5.11 -10.59 -0.58
N GLY A 27 5.97 -11.32 0.15
CA GLY A 27 6.10 -12.77 0.02
C GLY A 27 4.81 -13.52 0.31
N GLN A 28 4.07 -13.14 1.36
CA GLN A 28 2.77 -13.72 1.68
C GLN A 28 1.75 -13.49 0.56
N LEU A 29 1.66 -12.26 0.05
CA LEU A 29 0.73 -11.91 -1.03
C LEU A 29 1.03 -12.70 -2.31
N ARG A 30 2.31 -12.90 -2.64
CA ARG A 30 2.72 -13.70 -3.80
C ARG A 30 2.37 -15.19 -3.65
N MET A 31 2.50 -15.74 -2.44
CA MET A 31 2.27 -17.17 -2.20
C MET A 31 0.78 -17.51 -2.01
N MET A 32 0.04 -16.65 -1.31
CA MET A 32 -1.31 -16.97 -0.82
C MET A 32 -2.38 -16.03 -1.39
N GLY A 33 -1.99 -14.99 -2.13
CA GLY A 33 -2.90 -13.93 -2.53
C GLY A 33 -3.41 -13.12 -1.34
N LEU A 34 -4.57 -12.50 -1.52
CA LEU A 34 -5.19 -11.66 -0.50
C LEU A 34 -6.08 -12.48 0.44
N THR A 35 -5.68 -12.61 1.71
CA THR A 35 -6.46 -13.35 2.71
C THR A 35 -7.70 -12.56 3.16
N ILE A 36 -8.65 -13.24 3.84
CA ILE A 36 -9.81 -12.57 4.45
C ILE A 36 -9.36 -11.51 5.46
N HIS A 37 -8.34 -11.83 6.27
CA HIS A 37 -7.79 -10.88 7.23
C HIS A 37 -7.16 -9.65 6.56
N ASP A 38 -6.46 -9.85 5.43
CA ASP A 38 -5.91 -8.73 4.66
C ASP A 38 -7.04 -7.84 4.10
N GLN A 39 -8.15 -8.43 3.64
CA GLN A 39 -9.32 -7.69 3.14
C GLN A 39 -9.96 -6.81 4.21
N GLU A 40 -10.16 -7.35 5.42
CA GLU A 40 -10.70 -6.60 6.56
C GLU A 40 -9.85 -5.38 6.90
N LEU A 41 -8.52 -5.57 6.93
CA LEU A 41 -7.58 -4.48 7.17
C LEU A 41 -7.62 -3.43 6.04
N LEU A 42 -7.62 -3.88 4.79
CA LEU A 42 -7.61 -3.00 3.63
C LEU A 42 -8.86 -2.13 3.53
N ALA A 43 -10.04 -2.65 3.84
CA ALA A 43 -11.29 -1.89 3.69
C ALA A 43 -11.25 -0.53 4.42
N SER A 44 -10.63 -0.48 5.60
CA SER A 44 -10.44 0.76 6.36
C SER A 44 -9.26 1.61 5.85
N ARG A 45 -8.17 0.97 5.41
CA ARG A 45 -6.95 1.67 4.99
C ARG A 45 -7.09 2.30 3.60
N LEU A 46 -7.78 1.66 2.68
CA LEU A 46 -8.03 2.22 1.34
C LEU A 46 -8.98 3.41 1.41
N ASP A 47 -10.02 3.34 2.25
CA ASP A 47 -10.87 4.50 2.57
C ASP A 47 -10.04 5.64 3.16
N PHE A 48 -9.07 5.33 4.04
CA PHE A 48 -8.15 6.34 4.54
C PHE A 48 -7.28 6.97 3.44
N VAL A 49 -6.73 6.18 2.52
CA VAL A 49 -5.79 6.66 1.49
C VAL A 49 -6.50 7.40 0.35
N TRP A 50 -7.55 6.82 -0.20
CA TRP A 50 -8.24 7.34 -1.40
C TRP A 50 -9.61 7.93 -1.14
N GLY A 51 -10.22 7.65 0.01
CA GLY A 51 -11.51 8.24 0.38
C GLY A 51 -11.40 9.75 0.62
N GLU A 52 -12.51 10.43 0.37
CA GLU A 52 -12.59 11.87 0.57
C GLU A 52 -12.21 12.25 2.02
N PRO A 53 -11.48 13.37 2.22
CA PRO A 53 -11.27 13.86 3.56
C PRO A 53 -12.63 14.17 4.19
N LYS A 54 -13.05 13.35 5.16
CA LYS A 54 -14.20 13.69 5.99
C LYS A 54 -13.88 15.04 6.64
N SER A 55 -14.77 16.01 6.46
CA SER A 55 -14.62 17.33 7.08
C SER A 55 -14.72 17.16 8.59
N ASP A 56 -13.59 16.88 9.23
CA ASP A 56 -13.49 16.86 10.68
C ASP A 56 -13.61 18.31 11.15
N SER A 57 -14.83 18.80 11.34
CA SER A 57 -15.14 20.18 11.74
C SER A 57 -14.66 20.55 13.15
N THR A 58 -13.85 19.71 13.81
CA THR A 58 -13.47 19.94 15.22
C THR A 58 -12.19 19.20 15.69
N GLY A 59 -11.36 18.66 14.78
CA GLY A 59 -10.18 17.85 15.15
C GLY A 59 -8.84 18.61 15.06
N ALA A 60 -8.30 19.01 16.21
CA ALA A 60 -7.00 19.68 16.43
C ALA A 60 -5.93 19.48 15.31
N SER A 61 -5.35 20.59 14.84
CA SER A 61 -4.33 20.71 13.77
C SER A 61 -3.29 19.57 13.70
N GLN A 62 -2.82 19.05 14.84
CA GLN A 62 -1.85 17.95 14.89
C GLN A 62 -2.38 16.62 14.31
N THR A 63 -3.66 16.29 14.50
CA THR A 63 -4.26 15.07 13.97
C THR A 63 -4.43 15.16 12.45
N ALA A 64 -4.87 16.32 11.95
CA ALA A 64 -4.95 16.59 10.52
C ALA A 64 -3.57 16.50 9.85
N TRP A 65 -2.54 17.05 10.50
CA TRP A 65 -1.15 16.93 10.04
C TRP A 65 -0.68 15.47 9.94
N ARG A 66 -0.91 14.66 10.98
CA ARG A 66 -0.54 13.22 10.97
C ARG A 66 -1.26 12.46 9.85
N LYS A 67 -2.56 12.71 9.66
CA LYS A 67 -3.34 12.11 8.55
C LYS A 67 -2.77 12.52 7.19
N SER A 68 -2.53 13.82 6.98
CA SER A 68 -1.95 14.34 5.73
C SER A 68 -0.58 13.72 5.45
N ARG A 69 0.26 13.58 6.48
CA ARG A 69 1.59 13.01 6.34
C ARG A 69 1.56 11.54 5.95
N ALA A 70 0.74 10.72 6.62
CA ALA A 70 0.59 9.31 6.26
C ALA A 70 0.06 9.14 4.83
N ARG A 71 -0.96 9.93 4.43
CA ARG A 71 -1.47 9.95 3.05
C ARG A 71 -0.36 10.25 2.04
N ARG A 72 0.41 11.32 2.26
CA ARG A 72 1.54 11.67 1.37
C ARG A 72 2.58 10.56 1.26
N ALA A 73 2.89 9.87 2.36
CA ALA A 73 3.82 8.75 2.33
C ALA A 73 3.30 7.61 1.45
N TYR A 74 2.04 7.20 1.64
CA TYR A 74 1.41 6.19 0.80
C TYR A 74 1.34 6.61 -0.67
N THR A 75 0.96 7.86 -0.95
CA THR A 75 0.89 8.38 -2.32
C THR A 75 2.25 8.30 -3.02
N LYS A 76 3.34 8.75 -2.38
CA LYS A 76 4.69 8.68 -2.95
C LYS A 76 5.11 7.26 -3.29
N ILE A 77 4.80 6.32 -2.39
CA ILE A 77 5.09 4.90 -2.60
C ILE A 77 4.28 4.36 -3.77
N GLN A 78 2.99 4.70 -3.84
CA GLN A 78 2.11 4.26 -4.90
C GLN A 78 2.54 4.79 -6.26
N GLU A 79 2.93 6.06 -6.34
CA GLU A 79 3.48 6.69 -7.54
C GLU A 79 4.76 6.00 -8.03
N ALA A 80 5.52 5.37 -7.12
CA ALA A 80 6.69 4.59 -7.48
C ALA A 80 6.33 3.15 -7.91
N SER A 81 5.39 2.49 -7.21
CA SER A 81 4.89 1.16 -7.56
C SER A 81 3.59 0.82 -6.82
N ASP A 82 2.53 0.53 -7.58
CA ASP A 82 1.24 0.07 -7.03
C ASP A 82 1.36 -1.27 -6.28
N HIS A 83 2.23 -2.17 -6.75
CA HIS A 83 2.49 -3.45 -6.09
C HIS A 83 3.20 -3.28 -4.74
N LEU A 84 4.20 -2.39 -4.69
CA LEU A 84 4.85 -2.05 -3.43
C LEU A 84 3.87 -1.36 -2.48
N PHE A 85 3.06 -0.45 -3.00
CA PHE A 85 2.02 0.22 -2.21
C PHE A 85 1.09 -0.78 -1.54
N LEU A 86 0.61 -1.82 -2.24
CA LEU A 86 -0.22 -2.85 -1.62
C LEU A 86 0.49 -3.55 -0.45
N SER A 87 1.76 -3.90 -0.63
CA SER A 87 2.56 -4.53 0.42
C SER A 87 2.69 -3.62 1.65
N ILE A 88 2.94 -2.33 1.42
CA ILE A 88 3.14 -1.34 2.49
C ILE A 88 1.82 -1.00 3.19
N VAL A 89 0.74 -0.75 2.45
CA VAL A 89 -0.56 -0.39 3.05
C VAL A 89 -1.12 -1.54 3.88
N LEU A 90 -0.76 -2.79 3.61
CA LEU A 90 -1.07 -3.94 4.46
C LEU A 90 -0.12 -4.07 5.66
N ALA A 91 1.18 -3.97 5.44
CA ALA A 91 2.17 -4.20 6.49
C ALA A 91 2.23 -3.06 7.53
N ILE A 92 2.05 -1.82 7.09
CA ILE A 92 2.35 -0.63 7.87
C ILE A 92 1.07 0.18 8.06
N PRO A 93 0.61 0.41 9.31
CA PRO A 93 -0.58 1.22 9.57
C PRO A 93 -0.30 2.72 9.38
N PRO A 94 -1.36 3.55 9.15
CA PRO A 94 -1.20 4.99 8.95
C PRO A 94 -0.48 5.71 10.11
N THR A 95 -0.63 5.21 11.33
CA THR A 95 0.04 5.76 12.52
C THR A 95 1.56 5.59 12.48
N GLU A 96 2.08 4.51 11.92
CA GLU A 96 3.51 4.29 11.69
C GLU A 96 3.99 5.15 10.50
N CYS A 97 3.21 5.22 9.41
CA CYS A 97 3.53 6.09 8.26
C CYS A 97 3.56 7.58 8.59
N ALA A 98 2.80 8.04 9.59
CA ALA A 98 2.81 9.43 10.04
C ALA A 98 4.08 9.81 10.82
N GLN A 99 4.91 8.85 11.23
CA GLN A 99 6.11 9.13 12.03
C GLN A 99 7.24 9.69 11.16
N LYS A 100 8.04 10.60 11.73
CA LYS A 100 9.21 11.16 11.02
C LYS A 100 10.26 10.10 10.67
N ALA A 101 10.43 9.09 11.52
CA ALA A 101 11.35 7.98 11.27
C ALA A 101 10.98 7.17 10.01
N PHE A 102 9.70 7.17 9.62
CA PHE A 102 9.23 6.47 8.42
C PHE A 102 9.74 7.12 7.12
N ASP A 103 10.18 8.39 7.13
CA ASP A 103 10.74 9.04 5.95
C ASP A 103 11.92 8.28 5.37
N ARG A 104 12.77 7.69 6.24
CA ARG A 104 13.92 6.87 5.80
C ARG A 104 13.48 5.58 5.11
N VAL A 105 12.36 5.02 5.54
CA VAL A 105 11.77 3.83 4.91
C VAL A 105 11.21 4.19 3.54
N VAL A 106 10.50 5.32 3.43
CA VAL A 106 10.03 5.84 2.13
C VAL A 106 11.22 6.09 1.20
N GLU A 107 12.24 6.81 1.66
CA GLU A 107 13.45 7.08 0.86
C GLU A 107 14.16 5.80 0.41
N HIS A 108 14.24 4.78 1.27
CA HIS A 108 14.82 3.49 0.89
C HIS A 108 14.05 2.88 -0.29
N PHE A 109 12.72 2.80 -0.19
CA PHE A 109 11.89 2.22 -1.25
C PHE A 109 11.89 3.04 -2.54
N LEU A 110 11.97 4.38 -2.45
CA LEU A 110 12.04 5.25 -3.62
C LEU A 110 13.40 5.18 -4.35
N ARG A 111 14.44 4.61 -3.71
CA ARG A 111 15.78 4.46 -4.29
C ARG A 111 16.06 3.05 -4.85
N LEU A 112 15.07 2.16 -4.82
CA LEU A 112 15.25 0.84 -5.44
C LEU A 112 15.38 0.98 -6.95
N ASP A 113 16.33 0.26 -7.54
CA ASP A 113 16.55 0.26 -8.99
C ASP A 113 15.35 -0.33 -9.76
N ASN A 114 14.64 -1.27 -9.14
CA ASN A 114 13.41 -1.87 -9.66
C ASN A 114 12.54 -2.43 -8.53
N TYR A 115 11.29 -2.77 -8.86
CA TYR A 115 10.27 -3.25 -7.92
C TYR A 115 9.83 -4.70 -8.16
N GLU A 116 10.60 -5.49 -8.92
CA GLU A 116 10.20 -6.85 -9.33
C GLU A 116 9.92 -7.77 -8.13
N GLN A 117 10.65 -7.61 -7.02
CA GLN A 117 10.41 -8.40 -5.80
C GLN A 117 9.03 -8.18 -5.17
N TYR A 118 8.40 -7.03 -5.44
CA TYR A 118 7.05 -6.69 -4.98
C TYR A 118 5.98 -7.06 -6.00
N ARG A 119 6.35 -7.36 -7.24
CA ARG A 119 5.39 -7.67 -8.30
C ARG A 119 4.57 -8.91 -7.92
N MET A 120 3.26 -8.77 -8.02
CA MET A 120 2.33 -9.84 -7.66
C MET A 120 1.10 -9.81 -8.57
N GLY A 121 0.62 -10.99 -8.96
CA GLY A 121 -0.68 -11.15 -9.61
C GLY A 121 -1.69 -11.58 -8.58
N LEU A 122 -2.80 -10.84 -8.46
CA LEU A 122 -3.91 -11.22 -7.60
C LEU A 122 -5.02 -11.86 -8.43
N ASP A 123 -5.85 -12.66 -7.78
CA ASP A 123 -6.92 -13.40 -8.46
C ASP A 123 -8.18 -12.55 -8.70
N ALA A 124 -9.12 -13.11 -9.45
CA ALA A 124 -10.39 -12.45 -9.74
C ALA A 124 -11.22 -12.16 -8.46
N ARG A 125 -11.01 -12.93 -7.38
CA ARG A 125 -11.67 -12.70 -6.09
C ARG A 125 -11.17 -11.40 -5.46
N ALA A 126 -9.86 -11.20 -5.43
CA ALA A 126 -9.26 -9.95 -4.96
C ALA A 126 -9.72 -8.76 -5.81
N LYS A 127 -9.80 -8.92 -7.14
CA LYS A 127 -10.32 -7.87 -8.05
C LYS A 127 -11.72 -7.39 -7.62
N ARG A 128 -12.65 -8.34 -7.46
CA ARG A 128 -14.03 -8.06 -7.00
C ARG A 128 -14.07 -7.40 -5.62
N PHE A 129 -13.17 -7.78 -4.73
CA PHE A 129 -13.06 -7.14 -3.41
C PHE A 129 -12.69 -5.66 -3.54
N PHE A 130 -11.67 -5.33 -4.35
CA PHE A 130 -11.27 -3.93 -4.54
C PHE A 130 -12.36 -3.11 -5.22
N GLU A 131 -13.00 -3.65 -6.26
CA GLU A 131 -14.12 -2.99 -6.97
C GLU A 131 -15.29 -2.70 -6.04
N SER A 132 -15.74 -3.71 -5.28
CA SER A 132 -16.85 -3.53 -4.34
C SER A 132 -16.51 -2.56 -3.21
N THR A 133 -15.28 -2.61 -2.68
CA THR A 133 -14.82 -1.67 -1.66
C THR A 133 -14.77 -0.23 -2.20
N ALA A 134 -14.25 -0.03 -3.40
CA ALA A 134 -14.15 1.28 -4.01
C ALA A 134 -15.51 1.91 -4.29
N ALA A 135 -16.47 1.11 -4.76
CA ALA A 135 -17.85 1.54 -4.94
C ALA A 135 -18.49 1.90 -3.59
N ALA A 136 -18.37 1.03 -2.58
CA ALA A 136 -18.98 1.24 -1.26
C ALA A 136 -18.40 2.45 -0.50
N LYS A 137 -17.13 2.78 -0.75
CA LYS A 137 -16.40 3.89 -0.11
C LYS A 137 -16.33 5.16 -0.96
N GLY A 138 -16.87 5.13 -2.18
CA GLY A 138 -16.96 6.31 -3.05
C GLY A 138 -15.63 6.75 -3.66
N PHE A 139 -14.62 5.88 -3.76
CA PHE A 139 -13.33 6.21 -4.40
C PHE A 139 -13.09 5.50 -5.74
N ALA A 140 -14.12 4.86 -6.31
CA ALA A 140 -14.02 4.14 -7.59
C ALA A 140 -13.54 5.00 -8.77
N SER A 141 -13.75 6.32 -8.73
CA SER A 141 -13.28 7.27 -9.74
C SER A 141 -11.90 7.87 -9.43
N SER A 142 -11.28 7.52 -8.31
CA SER A 142 -9.96 8.03 -7.93
C SER A 142 -8.92 7.56 -8.95
N ARG A 143 -8.18 8.50 -9.54
CA ARG A 143 -7.10 8.20 -10.49
C ARG A 143 -6.09 7.20 -9.92
N HIS A 144 -5.70 7.37 -8.65
CA HIS A 144 -4.78 6.46 -7.98
C HIS A 144 -5.37 5.05 -7.86
N TYR A 145 -6.65 4.93 -7.54
CA TYR A 145 -7.32 3.63 -7.49
C TYR A 145 -7.36 2.97 -8.88
N LEU A 146 -7.65 3.72 -9.94
CA LEU A 146 -7.71 3.20 -11.31
C LEU A 146 -6.34 2.69 -11.79
N CYS A 147 -5.26 3.45 -11.56
CA CYS A 147 -3.90 3.00 -11.86
C CYS A 147 -3.54 1.72 -11.09
N PHE A 148 -3.88 1.68 -9.80
CA PHE A 148 -3.69 0.50 -8.96
C PHE A 148 -4.39 -0.73 -9.50
N MET A 149 -5.65 -0.59 -9.92
CA MET A 149 -6.41 -1.70 -10.51
C MET A 149 -5.79 -2.19 -11.82
N GLN A 150 -5.34 -1.28 -12.67
CA GLN A 150 -4.68 -1.63 -13.93
C GLN A 150 -3.34 -2.35 -13.71
N ALA A 151 -2.56 -1.93 -12.70
CA ALA A 151 -1.29 -2.55 -12.37
C ALA A 151 -1.44 -3.96 -11.80
N LEU A 152 -2.38 -4.18 -10.88
CA LEU A 152 -2.58 -5.48 -10.21
C LEU A 152 -3.41 -6.48 -11.02
N PHE A 153 -4.28 -5.98 -11.89
CA PHE A 153 -5.17 -6.78 -12.72
C PHE A 153 -5.09 -6.33 -14.17
N PRO A 154 -3.91 -6.45 -14.82
CA PRO A 154 -3.79 -6.11 -16.23
C PRO A 154 -4.79 -6.97 -16.99
N GLU A 155 -5.55 -6.35 -17.90
CA GLU A 155 -6.35 -7.10 -18.85
C GLU A 155 -5.41 -8.04 -19.58
N ARG A 156 -5.61 -9.35 -19.43
CA ARG A 156 -4.93 -10.30 -20.30
C ARG A 156 -5.47 -9.98 -21.68
N GLU A 157 -4.63 -9.45 -22.56
CA GLU A 157 -4.86 -9.57 -23.99
C GLU A 157 -5.06 -11.06 -24.23
N GLU A 158 -6.33 -11.48 -24.36
CA GLU A 158 -6.65 -12.74 -25.00
C GLU A 158 -5.98 -12.66 -26.35
N ARG A 159 -4.84 -13.37 -26.49
CA ARG A 159 -4.30 -13.70 -27.79
C ARG A 159 -5.45 -14.32 -28.56
N ARG A 160 -6.01 -13.51 -29.45
CA ARG A 160 -6.62 -13.96 -30.69
C ARG A 160 -5.54 -14.67 -31.50
N GLU A 161 -5.09 -15.83 -31.02
CA GLU A 161 -4.60 -16.90 -31.89
C GLU A 161 -5.85 -17.46 -32.58
N TYR A 162 -6.44 -16.65 -33.46
CA TYR A 162 -7.30 -17.19 -34.50
C TYR A 162 -6.36 -18.02 -35.37
N ASN A 163 -6.51 -19.33 -35.25
CA ASN A 163 -6.22 -20.32 -36.29
C ASN A 163 -6.40 -19.69 -37.68
N ILE A 164 -5.29 -19.27 -38.28
CA ILE A 164 -5.21 -19.13 -39.74
C ILE A 164 -4.93 -20.55 -40.25
N PHE A 165 -5.98 -21.39 -40.26
CA PHE A 165 -6.07 -22.43 -41.28
C PHE A 165 -6.39 -21.70 -42.57
N ILE A 166 -5.38 -21.51 -43.43
CA ILE A 166 -5.62 -21.30 -44.84
C ILE A 166 -5.20 -22.59 -45.53
N TYR A 167 -6.16 -23.11 -46.30
CA TYR A 167 -6.18 -24.33 -47.10
C TYR A 167 -4.94 -24.54 -47.97
#